data_AF-A0A1E5AR96-F1
#
_entry.id   AF-A0A1E5AR96-F1
#
_cell.length_a   1.000
_cell.length_b   1.000
_cell.length_c   1.000
_cell.angle_alpha   90.00
_cell.angle_beta   90.00
_cell.angle_gamma   90.00
#
_symmetry.space_group_name_H-M   'P 1'
#
loop_
_entity.id
_entity.type
_entity.pdbx_description
1 polymer ?
#
loop_
_entity_poly.entity_id
_entity_poly.type
_entity_poly.pdbx_seq_one_letter_code
_entity_poly.pdbx_strand_id
1 'polypeptide(L)'
;MDSVTIALHQLNRAIDLYFNERDFICTITLSNSAQTILRKKLVSESQARACEDVIFNKSFTTFQQNSKTEPCVSLHSLETEHEWEEKATEVLMTCCENVMKLNLPRSIQVSAFVRAKSKMFVCS
;
A
#
# COMPACT_ATOMS: atom_id res chain seq x y z
N MET A 1 -11.59 6.72 -16.71
CA MET A 1 -10.50 5.80 -16.31
C MET A 1 -10.72 5.48 -14.84
N ASP A 2 -10.79 4.20 -14.48
CA ASP A 2 -11.06 3.78 -13.10
C ASP A 2 -9.84 4.08 -12.21
N SER A 3 -10.04 4.72 -11.06
CA SER A 3 -8.97 5.16 -10.17
C SER A 3 -8.19 3.97 -9.61
N VAL A 4 -8.85 2.84 -9.37
CA VAL A 4 -8.20 1.61 -8.93
C VAL A 4 -7.27 1.08 -10.02
N THR A 5 -7.71 1.10 -11.29
CA THR A 5 -6.85 0.74 -12.43
C THR A 5 -5.60 1.61 -12.52
N ILE A 6 -5.72 2.93 -12.26
CA ILE A 6 -4.56 3.84 -12.20
C ILE A 6 -3.61 3.44 -11.06
N ALA A 7 -4.14 3.14 -9.88
CA ALA A 7 -3.33 2.73 -8.74
C ALA A 7 -2.59 1.41 -8.99
N LEU A 8 -3.25 0.43 -9.62
CA LEU A 8 -2.62 -0.83 -9.99
C LEU A 8 -1.52 -0.63 -11.04
N HIS A 9 -1.74 0.25 -12.02
CA HIS A 9 -0.73 0.58 -13.02
C HIS A 9 0.49 1.27 -12.37
N GLN A 10 0.26 2.26 -11.49
CA GLN A 10 1.32 2.94 -10.75
C GLN A 10 2.12 1.97 -9.87
N LEU A 11 1.44 1.05 -9.19
CA LEU A 11 2.09 0.03 -8.37
C LEU A 11 2.94 -0.93 -9.22
N ASN A 12 2.46 -1.38 -10.38
CA ASN A 12 3.26 -2.22 -11.27
C ASN A 12 4.53 -1.50 -11.72
N ARG A 13 4.41 -0.23 -12.14
CA ARG A 13 5.56 0.57 -12.54
C ARG A 13 6.54 0.78 -11.38
N ALA A 14 6.04 1.01 -10.17
CA ALA A 14 6.89 1.13 -8.97
C ALA A 14 7.68 -0.14 -8.69
N ILE A 15 7.05 -1.32 -8.83
CA ILE A 15 7.73 -2.61 -8.67
C ILE A 15 8.80 -2.82 -9.76
N ASP A 16 8.50 -2.43 -11.00
CA ASP A 16 9.47 -2.53 -12.10
C ASP A 16 10.68 -1.61 -11.86
N LEU A 17 10.47 -0.38 -11.36
CA LEU A 17 11.53 0.54 -10.96
C LEU A 17 12.39 -0.04 -9.83
N TYR A 18 11.75 -0.65 -8.83
CA TYR A 18 12.42 -1.26 -7.69
C TYR A 18 13.38 -2.39 -8.10
N PHE A 19 12.89 -3.35 -8.89
CA PHE A 19 13.69 -4.52 -9.27
C PHE A 19 14.68 -4.27 -10.40
N ASN A 20 14.27 -3.53 -11.43
CA ASN A 20 15.06 -3.44 -12.67
C ASN A 20 15.98 -2.22 -12.66
N GLU A 21 15.55 -1.11 -12.07
CA GLU A 21 16.23 0.18 -12.15
C GLU A 21 16.89 0.57 -10.81
N ARG A 22 16.52 -0.10 -9.71
CA ARG A 22 16.92 0.24 -8.32
C ARG A 22 16.67 1.73 -7.98
N ASP A 23 15.68 2.33 -8.64
CA ASP A 23 15.25 3.71 -8.38
C ASP A 23 14.27 3.74 -7.22
N PHE A 24 14.81 3.75 -6.01
CA PHE A 24 14.03 3.69 -4.78
C PHE A 24 13.20 4.95 -4.54
N ILE A 25 13.67 6.12 -4.98
CA ILE A 25 12.94 7.39 -4.78
C ILE A 25 11.69 7.42 -5.65
N CYS A 26 11.80 7.08 -6.93
CA CYS A 26 10.63 7.01 -7.82
C CYS A 26 9.71 5.85 -7.42
N THR A 27 10.28 4.72 -6.97
CA THR A 27 9.49 3.61 -6.39
C THR A 27 8.62 4.10 -5.23
N ILE A 28 9.21 4.79 -4.24
CA ILE A 28 8.48 5.30 -3.07
C ILE A 28 7.40 6.29 -3.50
N THR A 29 7.74 7.22 -4.39
CA THR A 29 6.82 8.26 -4.87
C THR A 29 5.59 7.65 -5.56
N LEU A 30 5.80 6.74 -6.52
CA LEU A 30 4.71 6.10 -7.24
C LEU A 30 3.90 5.16 -6.33
N SER A 31 4.56 4.44 -5.43
CA SER A 31 3.88 3.57 -4.47
C SER A 31 2.99 4.37 -3.52
N ASN A 32 3.46 5.50 -2.98
CA ASN A 32 2.64 6.38 -2.13
C ASN A 32 1.42 6.96 -2.88
N SER A 33 1.60 7.27 -4.17
CA SER A 33 0.50 7.73 -5.03
C SER A 33 -0.56 6.63 -5.19
N ALA A 34 -0.14 5.41 -5.50
CA ALA A 34 -1.03 4.26 -5.58
C ALA A 34 -1.70 3.96 -4.22
N GLN A 35 -0.94 4.00 -3.13
CA GLN A 35 -1.41 3.77 -1.76
C GLN A 35 -2.52 4.73 -1.37
N THR A 36 -2.39 6.01 -1.74
CA THR A 36 -3.40 7.03 -1.45
C THR A 36 -4.75 6.69 -2.08
N ILE A 37 -4.74 6.20 -3.33
CA ILE A 37 -5.96 5.79 -4.02
C ILE A 37 -6.54 4.51 -3.39
N LEU A 38 -5.69 3.50 -3.15
CA LEU A 38 -6.12 2.23 -2.54
C LEU A 38 -6.69 2.43 -1.14
N ARG A 39 -6.08 3.28 -0.30
CA ARG A 39 -6.61 3.62 1.02
C ARG A 39 -7.97 4.31 0.95
N LYS A 40 -8.14 5.27 0.04
CA LYS A 40 -9.45 5.91 -0.18
C LYS A 40 -10.52 4.89 -0.57
N LYS A 41 -10.18 3.94 -1.43
CA LYS A 41 -11.09 2.84 -1.82
C LYS A 41 -11.44 1.95 -0.62
N LEU A 42 -10.44 1.56 0.19
CA LEU A 42 -10.63 0.73 1.38
C LEU A 42 -11.54 1.40 2.42
N VAL A 43 -11.34 2.69 2.66
CA VAL A 43 -12.21 3.48 3.54
C VAL A 43 -13.63 3.54 2.98
N SER A 44 -13.80 3.77 1.68
CA SER A 44 -15.13 3.81 1.05
C SER A 44 -15.86 2.47 1.14
N GLU A 45 -15.18 1.34 0.95
CA GLU A 45 -15.80 0.00 1.11
C GLU A 45 -16.14 -0.30 2.57
N SER A 46 -15.27 0.08 3.50
CA SER A 46 -15.54 -0.04 4.94
C SER A 46 -16.77 0.78 5.36
N GLN A 47 -16.87 2.02 4.89
CA GLN A 47 -18.05 2.87 5.14
C GLN A 47 -19.32 2.28 4.54
N ALA A 48 -19.26 1.74 3.31
CA ALA A 48 -20.42 1.08 2.70
C ALA A 48 -20.91 -0.10 3.54
N ARG A 49 -20.00 -0.97 3.99
CA ARG A 49 -20.34 -2.09 4.89
C ARG A 49 -20.89 -1.61 6.22
N ALA A 50 -20.28 -0.59 6.83
CA ALA A 50 -20.78 -0.03 8.08
C ALA A 50 -22.19 0.58 7.93
N CYS A 51 -22.48 1.22 6.79
CA CYS A 51 -23.83 1.70 6.48
C CYS A 51 -24.83 0.57 6.31
N GLU A 52 -24.45 -0.51 5.61
CA GLU A 52 -25.26 -1.73 5.51
C GLU A 52 -25.53 -2.31 6.91
N ASP A 53 -24.51 -2.40 7.77
CA ASP A 53 -24.65 -2.90 9.13
C ASP A 53 -25.59 -2.03 9.97
N VAL A 54 -25.58 -0.69 9.83
CA VAL A 54 -26.53 0.19 10.55
C VAL A 54 -27.97 0.04 10.02
N ILE A 55 -28.13 -0.14 8.71
CA ILE A 55 -29.45 -0.27 8.08
C ILE A 55 -30.08 -1.64 8.41
N PHE A 56 -29.30 -2.71 8.37
CA PHE A 56 -29.78 -4.08 8.53
C PHE A 56 -29.64 -4.61 9.95
N ASN A 57 -28.76 -4.04 10.77
CA ASN A 57 -28.55 -4.41 12.18
C ASN A 57 -28.80 -3.20 13.09
N LYS A 58 -30.03 -3.07 13.62
CA LYS A 58 -30.31 -2.17 14.75
C LYS A 58 -29.63 -2.69 16.01
N SER A 59 -28.34 -2.44 16.22
CA SER A 59 -27.69 -2.54 17.54
C SER A 59 -26.32 -1.84 17.58
N PHE A 60 -26.31 -0.70 18.28
CA PHE A 60 -25.22 -0.05 19.02
C PHE A 60 -23.85 0.20 18.35
N THR A 61 -23.62 1.48 18.11
CA THR A 61 -22.35 2.13 17.79
C THR A 61 -21.24 1.83 18.82
N THR A 62 -20.04 1.52 18.34
CA THR A 62 -18.80 1.92 19.01
C THR A 62 -17.82 2.38 17.94
N PHE A 63 -17.79 3.69 17.69
CA PHE A 63 -16.74 4.32 16.88
C PHE A 63 -15.49 4.42 17.74
N GLN A 64 -14.48 3.60 17.47
CA GLN A 64 -13.11 3.94 17.83
C GLN A 64 -12.50 4.80 16.72
N GLN A 65 -12.39 6.10 16.98
CA GLN A 65 -11.41 6.94 16.29
C GLN A 65 -10.02 6.46 16.71
N ASN A 66 -9.31 5.79 15.81
CA ASN A 66 -7.89 5.61 15.98
C ASN A 66 -7.13 6.75 15.28
N SER A 67 -6.18 7.27 16.03
CA SER A 67 -5.51 8.55 15.93
C SER A 67 -4.74 8.79 14.62
N LYS A 68 -4.68 10.06 14.24
CA LYS A 68 -3.70 10.60 13.28
C LYS A 68 -2.30 10.13 13.63
N THR A 69 -1.63 9.51 12.67
CA THR A 69 -0.16 9.49 12.61
C THR A 69 0.21 10.14 11.29
N GLU A 70 0.57 11.41 11.32
CA GLU A 70 1.37 12.02 10.26
C GLU A 70 2.80 11.54 10.45
N PRO A 71 3.44 10.90 9.45
CA PRO A 71 4.89 10.79 9.45
C PRO A 71 5.45 12.16 9.08
N CYS A 72 5.84 12.94 10.09
CA CYS A 72 6.77 14.05 9.89
C CYS A 72 8.15 13.46 9.68
N VAL A 73 8.62 13.42 8.43
CA VAL A 73 9.98 12.97 8.11
C VAL A 73 10.91 14.16 8.31
N SER A 74 11.70 14.08 9.38
CA SER A 74 12.83 14.98 9.64
C SER A 74 13.92 14.76 8.59
N LEU A 75 14.32 15.84 7.93
CA LEU A 75 15.32 15.86 6.86
C LEU A 75 16.70 16.14 7.47
N HIS A 76 17.44 15.09 7.86
CA HIS A 76 18.90 15.14 7.97
C HIS A 76 19.51 13.75 8.24
N SER A 77 20.01 13.10 7.19
CA SER A 77 21.22 12.27 7.20
C SER A 77 21.52 11.89 5.75
N LEU A 78 22.76 11.56 5.42
CA LEU A 78 23.14 11.03 4.12
C LEU A 78 22.53 9.61 4.02
N GLU A 79 21.23 9.51 3.70
CA GLU A 79 20.49 8.24 3.64
C GLU A 79 21.23 7.30 2.67
N THR A 80 21.69 6.17 3.20
CA THR A 80 22.39 5.18 2.40
C THR A 80 21.43 4.52 1.41
N GLU A 81 21.95 4.03 0.28
CA GLU A 81 21.16 3.30 -0.73
C GLU A 81 20.32 2.16 -0.10
N HIS A 82 20.85 1.56 0.97
CA HIS A 82 20.18 0.52 1.74
C HIS A 82 18.93 1.02 2.49
N GLU A 83 19.01 2.17 3.17
CA GLU A 83 17.86 2.77 3.86
C GLU A 83 16.73 3.09 2.87
N TRP A 84 17.08 3.58 1.69
CA TRP A 84 16.11 3.84 0.62
C TRP A 84 15.46 2.55 0.11
N GLU A 85 16.23 1.47 -0.02
CA GLU A 85 15.71 0.17 -0.43
C GLU A 85 14.74 -0.42 0.62
N GLU A 86 15.07 -0.32 1.90
CA GLU A 86 14.22 -0.76 3.00
C GLU A 86 12.89 0.00 3.00
N LYS A 87 12.96 1.33 2.92
CA LYS A 87 11.77 2.20 2.86
C LYS A 87 10.92 1.92 1.63
N ALA A 88 11.54 1.72 0.47
CA ALA A 88 10.82 1.32 -0.75
C ALA A 88 10.13 -0.03 -0.57
N THR A 89 10.80 -0.99 0.08
CA THR A 89 10.24 -2.31 0.38
C THR A 89 9.01 -2.20 1.28
N GLU A 90 9.08 -1.42 2.37
CA GLU A 90 7.98 -1.23 3.31
C GLU A 90 6.74 -0.64 2.62
N VAL A 91 6.93 0.41 1.82
CA VAL A 91 5.82 1.09 1.11
C VAL A 91 5.21 0.16 0.07
N LEU A 92 6.02 -0.57 -0.70
CA LEU A 92 5.55 -1.56 -1.68
C LEU A 92 4.77 -2.70 -1.03
N MET A 93 5.27 -3.25 0.09
CA MET A 93 4.58 -4.29 0.86
C MET A 93 3.20 -3.79 1.30
N THR A 94 3.13 -2.58 1.87
CA THR A 94 1.86 -2.00 2.30
C THR A 94 0.89 -1.79 1.14
N CYS A 95 1.38 -1.43 -0.05
CA CYS A 95 0.54 -1.34 -1.25
C CYS A 95 0.00 -2.70 -1.68
N CYS A 96 0.86 -3.72 -1.72
CA CYS A 96 0.47 -5.10 -2.05
C CYS A 96 -0.56 -5.65 -1.06
N GLU A 97 -0.42 -5.35 0.23
CA GLU A 97 -1.43 -5.68 1.24
C GLU A 97 -2.78 -5.03 0.96
N ASN A 98 -2.81 -3.76 0.59
CA ASN A 98 -4.07 -3.09 0.26
C ASN A 98 -4.73 -3.70 -0.98
N VAL A 99 -3.95 -4.11 -1.98
CA VAL A 99 -4.47 -4.88 -3.14
C VAL A 99 -5.13 -6.18 -2.67
N MET A 100 -4.50 -6.90 -1.74
CA MET A 100 -5.06 -8.13 -1.17
C MET A 100 -6.31 -7.87 -0.31
N LYS A 101 -6.30 -6.86 0.56
CA LYS A 101 -7.43 -6.48 1.43
C LYS A 101 -8.66 -6.06 0.63
N LEU A 102 -8.46 -5.41 -0.52
CA LEU A 102 -9.51 -5.01 -1.46
C LEU A 102 -9.93 -6.13 -2.42
N ASN A 103 -9.36 -7.34 -2.31
CA ASN A 103 -9.59 -8.46 -3.23
C ASN A 103 -9.41 -8.08 -4.72
N LEU A 104 -8.47 -7.19 -5.02
CA LEU A 104 -8.20 -6.74 -6.38
C LEU A 104 -7.39 -7.78 -7.16
N PRO A 105 -7.50 -7.80 -8.50
CA PRO A 105 -6.67 -8.66 -9.34
C PRO A 105 -5.18 -8.41 -9.11
N ARG A 106 -4.43 -9.47 -8.79
CA ARG A 106 -2.98 -9.40 -8.61
C ARG A 106 -2.30 -9.45 -9.97
N SER A 107 -1.46 -8.47 -10.25
CA SER A 107 -0.56 -8.51 -11.40
C SER A 107 0.57 -9.53 -11.18
N ILE A 108 1.30 -9.80 -12.26
CA ILE A 108 2.53 -10.60 -12.22
C ILE A 108 3.58 -9.90 -11.35
N GLN A 109 3.72 -8.58 -11.48
CA GLN A 109 4.63 -7.75 -10.67
C GLN A 109 4.33 -7.88 -9.18
N VAL A 110 3.07 -7.68 -8.77
CA VAL A 110 2.65 -7.82 -7.36
C VAL A 110 2.93 -9.22 -6.84
N SER A 111 2.58 -10.24 -7.63
CA SER A 111 2.81 -11.63 -7.24
C SER A 111 4.29 -11.97 -7.11
N ALA A 112 5.13 -11.45 -8.00
CA ALA A 112 6.58 -11.63 -7.97
C ALA A 112 7.21 -10.92 -6.76
N PHE A 113 6.82 -9.66 -6.51
CA PHE A 113 7.31 -8.86 -5.39
C PHE A 113 7.00 -9.53 -4.04
N VAL A 114 5.73 -9.90 -3.82
CA VAL A 114 5.31 -10.60 -2.59
C VAL A 114 6.10 -11.90 -2.42
N ARG A 115 6.23 -12.71 -3.47
CA ARG A 115 7.00 -13.96 -3.40
C ARG A 115 8.48 -13.72 -3.06
N ALA A 116 9.11 -12.72 -3.67
CA ALA A 116 10.50 -12.39 -3.43
C ALA A 116 10.74 -11.99 -1.98
N LYS A 117 9.88 -11.12 -1.43
CA LYS A 117 10.02 -10.61 -0.06
C LYS A 117 9.53 -11.59 1.00
N SER A 118 8.52 -12.42 0.74
CA SER A 118 8.13 -13.50 1.67
C SER A 118 9.22 -14.55 1.88
N LYS A 119 10.07 -14.81 0.88
CA LYS A 119 11.21 -15.73 1.04
C LYS A 119 12.33 -15.16 1.93
N MET A 120 12.49 -13.84 1.99
CA MET A 120 13.50 -13.21 2.85
C MET A 120 13.16 -13.40 4.35
N PHE A 121 11.87 -13.46 4.72
CA PHE A 121 11.45 -13.66 6.11
C PHE A 121 11.54 -15.11 6.63
N VAL A 122 11.85 -16.10 5.77
CA VAL A 122 11.95 -17.52 6.18
C VAL A 122 13.41 -17.95 6.43
N CYS A 123 14.39 -17.11 6.08
CA CYS A 123 15.82 -17.43 6.19
C CYS A 123 16.60 -16.48 7.10
N SER A 124 15.93 -15.77 8.02
CA SER A 124 16.56 -14.95 9.07
C SER A 124 16.55 -15.70 10.41
#